data_AF-A0A7Z0NN68-F1
#
_entry.id   AF-A0A7Z0NN68-F1
#
_cell.length_a   1.000
_cell.length_b   1.000
_cell.length_c   1.000
_cell.angle_alpha   90.00
_cell.angle_beta   90.00
_cell.angle_gamma   90.00
#
_symmetry.space_group_name_H-M   'P 1'
#
loop_
_entity.id
_entity.type
_entity.pdbx_description
1 polymer ?
#
loop_
_entity_poly.entity_id
_entity_poly.type
_entity_poly.pdbx_seq_one_letter_code
_entity_poly.pdbx_strand_id
1 'polypeptide(L)'
;MGKKTIRVSDFSGRVLQPDDEATRVVVLEHPDLVAGPVQLDATPAEVENIDDAALDVAVVEIHDSHGGGEPRRVVLTASEFDAMATDTPMAQLLRTAERVRPPKSRRAAEKVDYGTIEHAGRPHRGRVTEEEARLVRERLDEVNKRLADSGVRQIEPADPEHAARYGFPTPA
;
A
#
# COMPACT_ATOMS: atom_id res chain seq x y z
N MET A 1 35.43 -11.56 0.49
CA MET A 1 34.45 -11.45 1.60
C MET A 1 33.12 -11.97 1.06
N GLY A 2 32.54 -13.05 1.61
CA GLY A 2 31.33 -13.69 1.08
C GLY A 2 30.08 -13.30 1.87
N LYS A 3 28.94 -13.15 1.20
CA LYS A 3 27.62 -12.88 1.82
C LYS A 3 26.79 -14.16 1.83
N LYS A 4 26.26 -14.56 2.99
CA LYS A 4 25.27 -15.64 3.11
C LYS A 4 23.90 -15.01 3.33
N THR A 5 22.97 -15.25 2.39
CA THR A 5 21.57 -14.86 2.55
C THR A 5 20.81 -16.06 3.08
N ILE A 6 20.04 -15.87 4.15
CA ILE A 6 19.23 -16.91 4.78
C ILE A 6 17.79 -16.44 4.67
N ARG A 7 16.90 -17.32 4.18
CA ARG A 7 15.45 -17.07 4.16
C ARG A 7 14.81 -17.86 5.28
N VAL A 8 13.81 -17.27 5.92
CA VAL A 8 13.13 -17.86 7.08
C VAL A 8 11.63 -17.75 6.80
N SER A 9 10.89 -18.85 6.99
CA SER A 9 9.43 -18.82 6.92
C SER A 9 8.90 -17.96 8.05
N ASP A 10 8.07 -16.97 7.73
CA ASP A 10 7.44 -16.11 8.73
C ASP A 10 6.34 -16.87 9.51
N PHE A 11 5.80 -17.95 8.96
CA PHE A 11 4.79 -18.76 9.64
C PHE A 11 5.38 -19.73 10.67
N SER A 12 6.48 -20.42 10.35
CA SER A 12 7.08 -21.41 11.27
C SER A 12 8.41 -21.01 11.89
N GLY A 13 9.03 -19.92 11.43
CA GLY A 13 10.38 -19.53 11.83
C GLY A 13 11.47 -20.49 11.31
N ARG A 14 11.13 -21.42 10.41
CA ARG A 14 12.10 -22.39 9.86
C ARG A 14 12.97 -21.73 8.80
N VAL A 15 14.27 -22.03 8.85
CA VAL A 15 15.21 -21.64 7.81
C VAL A 15 14.89 -22.43 6.54
N LEU A 16 14.54 -21.72 5.47
CA LEU A 16 14.36 -22.29 4.14
C LEU A 16 15.73 -22.61 3.55
N GLN A 17 15.91 -23.84 3.08
CA GLN A 17 17.11 -24.25 2.37
C GLN A 17 17.17 -23.61 0.98
N PRO A 18 18.36 -23.50 0.35
CA PRO A 18 18.50 -22.87 -0.96
C PRO A 18 17.64 -23.51 -2.06
N ASP A 19 17.37 -24.82 -1.93
CA ASP A 19 16.59 -25.60 -2.90
C ASP A 19 15.11 -25.73 -2.49
N ASP A 20 14.70 -25.18 -1.34
CA ASP A 20 13.30 -25.20 -0.91
C ASP A 20 12.47 -24.24 -1.78
N GLU A 21 11.33 -24.73 -2.25
CA GLU A 21 10.33 -23.89 -2.91
C GLU A 21 9.71 -22.95 -1.87
N ALA A 22 9.68 -21.64 -2.18
CA ALA A 22 9.16 -20.63 -1.28
C ALA A 22 7.97 -19.92 -1.92
N THR A 23 6.88 -19.84 -1.18
CA THR A 23 5.64 -19.17 -1.55
C THR A 23 5.60 -17.77 -0.95
N ARG A 24 5.22 -16.80 -1.79
CA ARG A 24 5.01 -15.42 -1.37
C ARG A 24 3.53 -15.24 -0.97
N VAL A 25 3.30 -14.86 0.27
CA VAL A 25 1.96 -14.48 0.76
C VAL A 25 1.91 -12.96 0.90
N VAL A 26 0.82 -12.32 0.44
CA VAL A 26 0.61 -10.87 0.60
C VAL A 26 -0.68 -10.64 1.38
N VAL A 27 -0.56 -10.13 2.60
CA VAL A 27 -1.72 -9.80 3.43
C VAL A 27 -2.21 -8.41 3.05
N LEU A 28 -3.43 -8.30 2.54
CA LEU A 28 -3.99 -7.03 2.04
C LEU A 28 -4.78 -6.27 3.12
N GLU A 29 -5.53 -6.97 3.95
CA GLU A 29 -6.35 -6.43 5.04
C GLU A 29 -6.26 -7.35 6.27
N HIS A 30 -5.98 -6.79 7.45
CA HIS A 30 -5.95 -7.46 8.76
C HIS A 30 -6.04 -6.39 9.85
N PRO A 31 -6.72 -6.61 10.98
CA PRO A 31 -6.90 -5.60 12.03
C PRO A 31 -5.57 -5.03 12.57
N ASP A 32 -4.51 -5.85 12.60
CA ASP A 32 -3.18 -5.44 13.06
C ASP A 32 -2.30 -4.84 11.95
N LEU A 33 -2.79 -4.71 10.71
CA LEU A 33 -2.05 -4.00 9.66
C LEU A 33 -2.20 -2.49 9.82
N VAL A 34 -1.16 -1.85 10.32
CA VAL A 34 -1.13 -0.40 10.59
C VAL A 34 -0.71 0.42 9.36
N ALA A 35 0.09 -0.14 8.45
CA ALA A 35 0.77 0.60 7.37
C ALA A 35 0.55 0.02 5.96
N GLY A 36 -0.55 -0.73 5.77
CA GLY A 36 -0.90 -1.35 4.49
C GLY A 36 -0.30 -2.75 4.27
N PRO A 37 -0.37 -3.29 3.04
CA PRO A 37 -0.06 -4.69 2.80
C PRO A 37 1.39 -5.09 3.10
N VAL A 38 1.56 -6.28 3.69
CA VAL A 38 2.88 -6.85 3.98
C VAL A 38 3.09 -8.17 3.24
N GLN A 39 4.34 -8.46 2.94
CA GLN A 39 4.75 -9.73 2.34
C GLN A 39 5.29 -10.66 3.43
N LEU A 40 4.88 -11.92 3.38
CA LEU A 40 5.41 -13.01 4.18
C LEU A 40 6.01 -14.08 3.26
N ASP A 41 7.11 -14.68 3.70
CA ASP A 41 7.72 -15.86 3.09
C ASP A 41 7.21 -17.11 3.81
N ALA A 42 6.75 -18.10 3.04
CA ALA A 42 6.26 -19.38 3.56
C ALA A 42 6.67 -20.53 2.65
N THR A 43 6.55 -21.77 3.12
CA THR A 43 6.64 -22.97 2.27
C THR A 43 5.29 -23.30 1.64
N PRO A 44 5.24 -24.05 0.52
CA PRO A 44 3.99 -24.53 -0.07
C PRO A 44 3.09 -25.26 0.93
N ALA A 45 3.64 -26.19 1.72
CA ALA A 45 2.87 -26.95 2.71
C ALA A 45 2.25 -26.07 3.81
N GLU A 46 2.84 -24.92 4.13
CA GLU A 46 2.29 -23.99 5.13
C GLU A 46 1.10 -23.19 4.60
N VAL A 47 1.01 -22.98 3.27
CA VAL A 47 -0.09 -22.23 2.66
C VAL A 47 -1.24 -23.12 2.20
N GLU A 48 -1.03 -24.43 2.06
CA GLU A 48 -2.08 -25.39 1.64
C GLU A 48 -3.33 -25.29 2.53
N ASN A 49 -3.15 -25.14 3.84
CA ASN A 49 -4.28 -25.03 4.78
C ASN A 49 -5.00 -23.66 4.72
N ILE A 50 -4.43 -22.66 4.06
CA ILE A 50 -5.03 -21.32 3.97
C ILE A 50 -6.25 -21.35 3.05
N ASP A 51 -6.17 -22.09 1.94
CA ASP A 51 -7.27 -22.22 1.00
C ASP A 51 -8.45 -22.98 1.64
N ASP A 52 -8.16 -24.03 2.41
CA ASP A 52 -9.18 -24.80 3.14
C ASP A 52 -9.84 -24.00 4.27
N ALA A 53 -9.13 -23.03 4.85
CA ALA A 53 -9.63 -22.14 5.89
C ALA A 53 -10.29 -20.87 5.33
N ALA A 54 -10.25 -20.65 4.01
CA ALA A 54 -10.80 -19.47 3.39
C ALA A 54 -12.33 -19.45 3.53
N LEU A 55 -12.87 -18.32 3.99
CA LEU A 55 -14.30 -18.09 4.02
C LEU A 55 -14.73 -17.45 2.69
N ASP A 56 -15.73 -18.05 2.05
CA ASP A 56 -16.47 -17.38 1.00
C ASP A 56 -17.23 -16.20 1.62
N VAL A 57 -16.82 -14.98 1.27
CA VAL A 57 -17.41 -13.74 1.78
C VAL A 57 -18.03 -12.90 0.68
N ALA A 58 -19.17 -12.27 1.00
CA ALA A 58 -19.72 -11.17 0.23
C ALA A 58 -19.25 -9.84 0.85
N VAL A 59 -18.85 -8.89 0.01
CA VAL A 59 -18.53 -7.52 0.41
C VAL A 59 -19.55 -6.60 -0.23
N VAL A 60 -20.35 -5.93 0.59
CA VAL A 60 -21.43 -5.05 0.12
C VAL A 60 -21.20 -3.62 0.59
N GLU A 61 -21.48 -2.67 -0.30
CA GLU A 61 -21.49 -1.24 0.02
C GLU A 61 -22.95 -0.78 0.12
N ILE A 62 -23.33 -0.25 1.27
CA ILE A 62 -24.71 0.17 1.54
C ILE A 62 -24.74 1.70 1.57
N HIS A 63 -25.48 2.27 0.63
CA HIS A 63 -25.72 3.71 0.53
C HIS A 63 -26.99 4.06 1.32
N ASP A 64 -26.90 4.94 2.31
CA ASP A 64 -28.07 5.45 3.02
C ASP A 64 -28.86 6.40 2.11
N SER A 65 -30.17 6.21 2.02
CA SER A 65 -31.09 6.99 1.18
C SER A 65 -31.32 8.41 1.72
N HIS A 66 -30.87 8.73 2.94
CA HIS A 66 -30.90 10.09 3.50
C HIS A 66 -29.71 10.97 3.06
N GLY A 67 -29.11 10.70 1.90
CA GLY A 67 -28.52 11.72 1.02
C GLY A 67 -27.29 12.49 1.51
N GLY A 68 -26.63 12.03 2.58
CA GLY A 68 -25.42 12.68 3.09
C GLY A 68 -24.43 11.78 3.83
N GLY A 69 -24.74 10.49 4.01
CA GLY A 69 -23.84 9.54 4.68
C GLY A 69 -22.80 8.96 3.72
N GLU A 70 -21.58 8.73 4.22
CA GLU A 70 -20.61 7.90 3.52
C GLU A 70 -21.15 6.47 3.39
N PRO A 71 -20.99 5.82 2.22
CA PRO A 71 -21.39 4.43 2.06
C PRO A 71 -20.71 3.55 3.09
N ARG A 72 -21.46 2.65 3.72
CA ARG A 72 -20.90 1.71 4.70
C ARG A 72 -20.55 0.39 4.02
N ARG A 73 -19.31 -0.06 4.15
CA ARG A 73 -18.88 -1.39 3.69
C ARG A 73 -19.16 -2.43 4.77
N VAL A 74 -19.82 -3.52 4.39
CA VAL A 74 -20.10 -4.66 5.26
C VAL A 74 -19.52 -5.91 4.62
N VAL A 75 -18.83 -6.72 5.43
CA VAL A 75 -18.33 -8.04 5.04
C VAL A 75 -19.14 -9.08 5.81
N LEU A 76 -19.67 -10.06 5.11
CA LEU A 76 -20.44 -11.16 5.66
C LEU A 76 -20.14 -12.44 4.85
N THR A 77 -20.48 -13.61 5.38
CA THR A 77 -20.28 -14.85 4.60
C THR A 77 -21.23 -14.89 3.39
N ALA A 78 -20.84 -15.58 2.33
CA ALA A 78 -21.67 -15.75 1.14
C ALA A 78 -23.00 -16.44 1.48
N SER A 79 -22.98 -17.39 2.41
CA SER A 79 -24.19 -18.08 2.88
C SER A 79 -25.15 -17.16 3.63
N GLU A 80 -24.65 -16.28 4.51
CA GLU A 80 -25.47 -15.27 5.19
C GLU A 80 -26.08 -14.28 4.20
N PHE A 81 -25.31 -13.85 3.19
CA PHE A 81 -25.80 -12.95 2.15
C PHE A 81 -26.87 -13.63 1.28
N ASP A 82 -26.64 -14.88 0.85
CA ASP A 82 -27.58 -15.64 0.04
C ASP A 82 -28.92 -15.85 0.75
N ALA A 83 -28.89 -16.08 2.07
CA ALA A 83 -30.07 -16.24 2.92
C ALA A 83 -30.94 -14.97 3.03
N MET A 84 -30.42 -13.79 2.66
CA MET A 84 -31.20 -12.55 2.64
C MET A 84 -32.19 -12.50 1.47
N ALA A 85 -32.01 -13.32 0.43
CA ALA A 85 -32.92 -13.38 -0.69
C ALA A 85 -34.13 -14.25 -0.36
N THR A 86 -35.34 -13.68 -0.41
CA THR A 86 -36.58 -14.36 -0.03
C THR A 86 -37.25 -15.06 -1.21
N ASP A 87 -37.56 -14.32 -2.28
CA ASP A 87 -38.45 -14.79 -3.36
C ASP A 87 -37.71 -15.41 -4.54
N THR A 88 -36.48 -14.97 -4.79
CA THR A 88 -35.64 -15.41 -5.90
C THR A 88 -34.25 -15.73 -5.36
N PRO A 89 -33.63 -16.88 -5.72
CA PRO A 89 -32.29 -17.20 -5.26
C PRO A 89 -31.30 -16.07 -5.56
N MET A 90 -30.44 -15.74 -4.59
CA MET A 90 -29.48 -14.64 -4.71
C MET A 90 -28.62 -14.74 -5.98
N ALA A 91 -28.17 -15.95 -6.33
CA ALA A 91 -27.42 -16.20 -7.56
C ALA A 91 -28.16 -15.76 -8.85
N GLN A 92 -29.49 -15.81 -8.87
CA GLN A 92 -30.29 -15.31 -10.00
C GLN A 92 -30.43 -13.78 -9.95
N LEU A 93 -30.64 -13.20 -8.77
CA LEU A 93 -30.67 -11.74 -8.61
C LEU A 93 -29.36 -11.10 -9.08
N LEU A 94 -28.21 -11.65 -8.68
CA LEU A 94 -26.89 -11.14 -9.07
C LEU A 94 -26.62 -11.24 -10.59
N ARG A 95 -27.19 -12.25 -11.26
CA ARG A 95 -27.06 -12.40 -12.73
C ARG A 95 -27.85 -11.35 -13.51
N THR A 96 -28.97 -10.90 -12.97
CA THR A 96 -29.88 -9.96 -13.65
C THR A 96 -29.75 -8.53 -13.15
N ALA A 97 -29.04 -8.29 -12.05
CA ALA A 97 -28.79 -6.96 -11.51
C ALA A 97 -28.03 -6.05 -12.48
N GLU A 98 -28.29 -4.75 -12.40
CA GLU A 98 -27.57 -3.75 -13.17
C GLU A 98 -26.08 -3.74 -12.78
N ARG A 99 -25.20 -3.84 -13.77
CA ARG A 99 -23.75 -3.78 -13.54
C ARG A 99 -23.32 -2.33 -13.33
N VAL A 100 -22.95 -2.00 -12.10
CA VAL A 100 -22.28 -0.73 -11.78
C VAL A 100 -20.81 -0.83 -12.19
N ARG A 101 -20.27 0.23 -12.80
CA ARG A 101 -18.82 0.29 -13.05
C ARG A 101 -18.10 0.36 -11.71
N PRO A 102 -17.12 -0.51 -11.43
CA PRO A 102 -16.39 -0.44 -10.19
C PRO A 102 -15.76 0.96 -10.06
N PRO A 103 -15.84 1.61 -8.89
CA PRO A 103 -15.07 2.81 -8.65
C PRO A 103 -13.61 2.44 -8.90
N LYS A 104 -12.90 3.25 -9.72
CA LYS A 104 -11.45 3.06 -9.90
C LYS A 104 -10.87 3.03 -8.49
N SER A 105 -10.23 1.92 -8.12
CA SER A 105 -9.59 1.77 -6.82
C SER A 105 -8.56 2.89 -6.69
N ARG A 106 -8.96 4.00 -6.08
CA ARG A 106 -8.00 4.92 -5.50
C ARG A 106 -7.47 4.15 -4.32
N ARG A 107 -6.37 3.41 -4.54
CA ARG A 107 -5.31 3.44 -3.53
C ARG A 107 -5.11 4.93 -3.31
N ALA A 108 -5.65 5.47 -2.23
CA ALA A 108 -5.16 6.69 -1.68
C ALA A 108 -3.72 6.37 -1.27
N ALA A 109 -2.80 6.38 -2.24
CA ALA A 109 -1.52 6.96 -1.96
C ALA A 109 -1.91 8.37 -1.53
N GLU A 110 -1.96 8.54 -0.20
CA GLU A 110 -2.07 9.84 0.43
C GLU A 110 -1.22 10.78 -0.41
N LYS A 111 -1.85 11.81 -0.98
CA LYS A 111 -1.17 12.67 -1.93
C LYS A 111 -0.20 13.50 -1.12
N VAL A 112 1.00 12.94 -0.92
CA VAL A 112 2.07 13.52 -0.12
C VAL A 112 2.30 14.93 -0.62
N ASP A 113 2.11 15.91 0.26
CA ASP A 113 2.33 17.31 -0.08
C ASP A 113 3.80 17.67 0.09
N TYR A 114 4.54 17.60 -1.02
CA TYR A 114 5.96 17.96 -1.06
C TYR A 114 6.22 19.46 -0.83
N GLY A 115 5.17 20.31 -0.80
CA GLY A 115 5.22 21.71 -0.38
C GLY A 115 5.24 21.92 1.14
N THR A 116 5.47 20.85 1.92
CA THR A 116 5.62 20.90 3.38
C THR A 116 6.99 20.40 3.82
N ILE A 117 7.47 20.86 4.99
CA ILE A 117 8.79 20.47 5.50
C ILE A 117 8.92 18.96 5.77
N GLU A 118 7.82 18.30 6.11
CA GLU A 118 7.77 16.87 6.40
C GLU A 118 8.11 15.99 5.19
N HIS A 119 7.91 16.54 3.98
CA HIS A 119 7.97 15.81 2.73
C HIS A 119 8.93 16.39 1.70
N ALA A 120 9.27 17.69 1.80
CA ALA A 120 10.17 18.37 0.89
C ALA A 120 11.50 17.61 0.74
N GLY A 121 11.93 17.37 -0.51
CA GLY A 121 13.20 16.70 -0.78
C GLY A 121 13.18 15.16 -0.70
N ARG A 122 12.05 14.52 -0.36
CA ARG A 122 11.95 13.05 -0.42
C ARG A 122 12.01 12.58 -1.87
N PRO A 123 12.77 11.53 -2.23
CA PRO A 123 12.80 11.02 -3.60
C PRO A 123 11.41 10.58 -4.07
N HIS A 124 10.90 11.23 -5.12
CA HIS A 124 9.65 10.87 -5.78
C HIS A 124 9.79 10.90 -7.31
N ARG A 125 8.92 10.15 -8.00
CA ARG A 125 8.89 10.04 -9.47
C ARG A 125 8.28 11.26 -10.19
N GLY A 126 7.73 12.20 -9.43
CA GLY A 126 7.08 13.39 -9.96
C GLY A 126 8.07 14.53 -10.23
N ARG A 127 7.63 15.54 -10.98
CA ARG A 127 8.35 16.82 -11.10
C ARG A 127 8.31 17.55 -9.77
N VAL A 128 9.45 18.09 -9.34
CA VAL A 128 9.55 18.97 -8.16
C VAL A 128 8.77 20.26 -8.43
N THR A 129 7.90 20.64 -7.50
CA THR A 129 7.14 21.88 -7.60
C THR A 129 8.00 23.07 -7.17
N GLU A 130 7.64 24.29 -7.58
CA GLU A 130 8.38 25.50 -7.16
C GLU A 130 8.34 25.69 -5.63
N GLU A 131 7.23 25.30 -4.99
CA GLU A 131 7.07 25.38 -3.53
C GLU A 131 8.01 24.41 -2.80
N GLU A 132 8.12 23.17 -3.28
CA GLU A 132 9.09 22.20 -2.77
C GLU A 132 10.52 22.72 -2.98
N ALA A 133 10.85 23.19 -4.19
CA ALA A 133 12.17 23.71 -4.49
C ALA A 133 12.54 24.91 -3.63
N ARG A 134 11.60 25.84 -3.40
CA ARG A 134 11.79 26.96 -2.49
C ARG A 134 12.08 26.50 -1.07
N LEU A 135 11.30 25.56 -0.53
CA LEU A 135 11.52 25.03 0.83
C LEU A 135 12.86 24.32 0.96
N VAL A 136 13.26 23.53 -0.04
CA VAL A 136 14.57 22.86 -0.07
C VAL A 136 15.71 23.88 -0.12
N ARG A 137 15.57 24.99 -0.86
CA ARG A 137 16.58 26.06 -0.90
C ARG A 137 16.67 26.85 0.40
N GLU A 138 15.52 27.19 1.00
CA GLU A 138 15.45 28.03 2.19
C GLU A 138 15.80 27.28 3.48
N ARG A 139 15.54 25.97 3.53
CA ARG A 139 15.66 25.15 4.75
C ARG A 139 16.42 23.84 4.51
N LEU A 140 17.47 23.90 3.70
CA LEU A 140 18.25 22.72 3.30
C LEU A 140 18.75 21.89 4.49
N ASP A 141 19.26 22.53 5.54
CA ASP A 141 19.81 21.84 6.70
C ASP A 141 18.74 21.04 7.46
N GLU A 142 17.55 21.63 7.62
CA GLU A 142 16.40 20.99 8.26
C GLU A 142 15.91 19.79 7.42
N VAL A 143 15.83 19.97 6.10
CA VAL A 143 15.47 18.91 5.16
C VAL A 143 16.50 17.77 5.18
N ASN A 144 17.79 18.09 5.14
CA ASN A 144 18.87 17.09 5.12
C ASN A 144 19.02 16.34 6.44
N LYS A 145 18.79 17.01 7.58
CA LYS A 145 18.71 16.34 8.88
C LYS A 145 17.58 15.32 8.89
N ARG A 146 16.38 15.73 8.46
CA ARG A 146 15.21 14.83 8.37
C ARG A 146 15.45 13.66 7.40
N LEU A 147 16.06 13.92 6.23
CA LEU A 147 16.39 12.87 5.26
C LEU A 147 17.37 11.86 5.85
N ALA A 148 18.41 12.32 6.56
CA ALA A 148 19.35 11.44 7.26
C ALA A 148 18.68 10.62 8.36
N ASP A 149 17.85 11.24 9.21
CA ASP A 149 17.10 10.56 10.27
C ASP A 149 16.16 9.47 9.69
N SER A 150 15.68 9.67 8.46
CA SER A 150 14.82 8.73 7.74
C SER A 150 15.59 7.69 6.90
N GLY A 151 16.93 7.70 6.92
CA GLY A 151 17.77 6.82 6.11
C GLY A 151 17.70 7.08 4.59
N VAL A 152 17.28 8.27 4.19
CA VAL A 152 17.13 8.69 2.78
C VAL A 152 18.36 9.49 2.34
N ARG A 153 18.73 9.38 1.05
CA ARG A 153 19.81 10.17 0.44
C ARG A 153 19.58 11.67 0.68
N GLN A 154 20.60 12.36 1.18
CA GLN A 154 20.59 13.81 1.39
C GLN A 154 20.75 14.58 0.06
N ILE A 155 20.34 15.84 0.08
CA ILE A 155 20.42 16.76 -1.05
C ILE A 155 21.73 17.53 -0.95
N GLU A 156 22.49 17.49 -2.03
CA GLU A 156 23.80 18.12 -2.17
C GLU A 156 23.72 19.23 -3.22
N PRO A 157 23.88 20.52 -2.84
CA PRO A 157 23.84 21.63 -3.81
C PRO A 157 24.94 21.59 -4.88
N ALA A 158 26.06 20.93 -4.58
CA ALA A 158 27.17 20.74 -5.51
C ALA A 158 26.93 19.62 -6.53
N ASP A 159 25.92 18.76 -6.31
CA ASP A 159 25.51 17.76 -7.28
C ASP A 159 24.72 18.45 -8.41
N PRO A 160 25.15 18.35 -9.67
CA PRO A 160 24.49 19.01 -10.79
C PRO A 160 23.04 18.55 -11.00
N GLU A 161 22.70 17.31 -10.64
CA GLU A 161 21.32 16.80 -10.72
C GLU A 161 20.42 17.48 -9.68
N HIS A 162 20.91 17.59 -8.44
CA HIS A 162 20.18 18.26 -7.36
C HIS A 162 20.08 19.78 -7.60
N ALA A 163 21.15 20.40 -8.12
CA ALA A 163 21.17 21.80 -8.49
C ALA A 163 20.13 22.11 -9.56
N ALA A 164 20.05 21.30 -10.63
CA ALA A 164 19.03 21.45 -11.66
C ALA A 164 17.61 21.18 -11.14
N ARG A 165 17.45 20.22 -10.22
CA ARG A 165 16.16 19.81 -9.68
C ARG A 165 15.54 20.82 -8.70
N TYR A 166 16.36 21.45 -7.87
CA TYR A 166 15.92 22.38 -6.82
C TYR A 166 16.30 23.84 -7.10
N GLY A 167 17.02 24.13 -8.19
CA GLY A 167 17.42 25.48 -8.58
C GLY A 167 18.53 26.07 -7.71
N PHE A 168 19.49 25.26 -7.25
CA PHE A 168 20.67 25.78 -6.59
C PHE A 168 21.58 26.50 -7.58
N PRO A 169 22.29 27.57 -7.17
CA PRO A 169 23.30 28.20 -8.01
C PRO A 169 24.40 27.19 -8.31
N THR A 170 24.62 26.90 -9.59
CA THR A 170 25.72 26.03 -10.01
C THR A 170 27.04 26.63 -9.53
N PRO A 171 27.94 25.85 -8.89
CA PRO A 171 29.27 26.34 -8.59
C PRO A 171 29.94 26.77 -9.91
N ALA A 172 30.51 27.98 -9.90
CA ALA A 172 31.23 28.56 -11.03
C ALA A 172 32.51 27.78 -11.35
#